data_AF-A0A382YAQ4-F1
#
_entry.id   AF-A0A382YAQ4-F1
#
_cell.length_a   1.000
_cell.length_b   1.000
_cell.length_c   1.000
_cell.angle_alpha   90.00
_cell.angle_beta   90.00
_cell.angle_gamma   90.00
#
_symmetry.space_group_name_H-M   'P 1'
#
loop_
_entity.id
_entity.type
_entity.pdbx_description
1 polymer ?
#
loop_
_entity_poly.entity_id
_entity_poly.type
_entity_poly.pdbx_seq_one_letter_code
_entity_poly.pdbx_strand_id
1 'polypeptide(L)'
;ISEKTGWKLRIRKSTTKPSNTIQAINYQLKISSSERVKYLKQVGEQIFRPRLAQKSEVSLLTLGGFGQVGRSCMLLTTPDSKVLVDCGINPGARSPREAYPRLDWANITLDDLDAVVIGHAHLDHSGFLPVLLKYGYKGPIFCTEPTLPMMNLIQLDAIKVATAQGRVPMYSDRDVHQVMRQAITIPYGAVTDISPDIKLVLSNAGHILGSATCHFHIGNGEHNFVYTGDIKYGKSMLLESANTNYPRVETLLIESTYGLKEDI
;
A
#
# COMPACT_ATOMS: atom_id res chain seq x y z
N ILE A 1 15.21 -29.83 14.23
CA ILE A 1 13.74 -29.61 14.11
C ILE A 1 13.33 -29.57 12.65
N SER A 2 13.91 -28.67 11.83
CA SER A 2 13.58 -28.58 10.39
C SER A 2 13.75 -29.89 9.62
N GLU A 3 14.84 -30.63 9.82
CA GLU A 3 15.03 -31.96 9.20
C GLU A 3 13.95 -32.97 9.60
N LYS A 4 13.44 -32.89 10.84
CA LYS A 4 12.43 -33.81 11.37
C LYS A 4 11.00 -33.45 10.93
N THR A 5 10.72 -32.18 10.67
CA THR A 5 9.35 -31.69 10.44
C THR A 5 9.11 -31.14 9.04
N GLY A 6 10.17 -30.89 8.26
CA GLY A 6 10.11 -30.19 6.97
C GLY A 6 9.84 -28.68 7.08
N TRP A 7 9.57 -28.15 8.28
CA TRP A 7 9.25 -26.74 8.46
C TRP A 7 10.51 -25.87 8.51
N LYS A 8 10.48 -24.75 7.77
CA LYS A 8 11.48 -23.68 7.91
C LYS A 8 11.22 -22.91 9.19
N LEU A 9 12.15 -23.00 10.15
CA LEU A 9 12.04 -22.28 11.41
C LEU A 9 12.33 -20.79 11.23
N ARG A 10 11.48 -19.95 11.81
CA ARG A 10 11.71 -18.51 11.98
C ARG A 10 11.63 -18.19 13.47
N ILE A 11 12.79 -17.94 14.09
CA ILE A 11 12.89 -17.63 15.51
C ILE A 11 12.74 -16.12 15.70
N ARG A 12 11.82 -15.69 16.56
CA ARG A 12 11.61 -14.29 16.93
C ARG A 12 11.65 -14.17 18.46
N LYS A 13 12.19 -13.06 18.97
CA LYS A 13 12.11 -12.74 20.40
C LYS A 13 10.65 -12.50 20.76
N SER A 14 10.21 -13.05 21.90
CA SER A 14 8.85 -12.81 22.39
C SER A 14 8.64 -11.32 22.66
N THR A 15 7.46 -10.81 22.30
CA THR A 15 7.06 -9.42 22.56
C THR A 15 6.69 -9.26 24.02
N THR A 16 7.04 -8.12 24.63
CA THR A 16 6.61 -7.78 26.00
C THR A 16 5.12 -7.54 26.11
N LYS A 17 4.49 -7.03 25.04
CA LYS A 17 3.05 -6.82 24.94
C LYS A 17 2.49 -7.59 23.74
N PRO A 18 1.57 -8.56 23.95
CA PRO A 18 0.93 -9.24 22.83
C PRO A 18 0.02 -8.28 22.05
N SER A 19 0.00 -8.42 20.72
CA SER A 19 -0.89 -7.65 19.84
C SER A 19 -2.01 -8.54 19.31
N ASN A 20 -3.25 -8.20 19.67
CA ASN A 20 -4.44 -8.89 19.17
C ASN A 20 -4.56 -8.77 17.65
N THR A 21 -4.15 -7.63 17.06
CA THR A 21 -4.19 -7.45 15.60
C THR A 21 -3.23 -8.39 14.87
N ILE A 22 -2.02 -8.58 15.39
CA ILE A 22 -1.05 -9.53 14.82
C ILE A 22 -1.57 -10.97 14.96
N GLN A 23 -2.17 -11.31 16.11
CA GLN A 23 -2.79 -12.63 16.31
C GLN A 23 -3.94 -12.87 15.32
N ALA A 24 -4.81 -11.88 15.10
CA ALA A 24 -5.89 -11.94 14.14
C ALA A 24 -5.37 -12.14 12.71
N ILE A 25 -4.35 -11.39 12.29
CA ILE A 25 -3.72 -11.57 10.97
C ILE A 25 -3.14 -12.99 10.84
N ASN A 26 -2.37 -13.45 11.82
CA ASN A 26 -1.79 -14.80 11.78
C ASN A 26 -2.86 -15.89 11.73
N TYR A 27 -3.96 -15.70 12.45
CA TYR A 27 -5.11 -16.60 12.39
C TYR A 27 -5.75 -16.60 11.01
N GLN A 28 -6.06 -15.43 10.44
CA GLN A 28 -6.64 -15.31 9.10
C GLN A 28 -5.73 -15.95 8.04
N LEU A 29 -4.43 -15.68 8.08
CA LEU A 29 -3.45 -16.27 7.16
C LEU A 29 -3.35 -17.80 7.30
N LYS A 30 -3.51 -18.32 8.51
CA LYS A 30 -3.49 -19.77 8.76
C LYS A 30 -4.73 -20.45 8.18
N ILE A 31 -5.92 -19.92 8.47
CA ILE A 31 -7.18 -20.53 8.01
C ILE A 31 -7.36 -20.41 6.50
N SER A 32 -6.83 -19.34 5.88
CA SER A 32 -6.92 -19.10 4.44
C SER A 32 -5.72 -19.63 3.65
N SER A 33 -4.85 -20.44 4.25
CA SER A 33 -3.58 -20.86 3.66
C SER A 33 -3.74 -21.54 2.30
N SER A 34 -4.70 -22.47 2.16
CA SER A 34 -4.99 -23.18 0.90
C SER A 34 -5.46 -22.24 -0.22
N GLU A 35 -6.28 -21.25 0.11
CA GLU A 35 -6.73 -20.22 -0.85
C GLU A 35 -5.56 -19.31 -1.23
N ARG A 36 -4.77 -18.90 -0.24
CA ARG A 36 -3.65 -17.98 -0.41
C ARG A 36 -2.55 -18.56 -1.30
N VAL A 37 -2.30 -19.87 -1.26
CA VAL A 37 -1.36 -20.53 -2.19
C VAL A 37 -1.83 -20.37 -3.63
N LYS A 38 -3.13 -20.60 -3.92
CA LYS A 38 -3.68 -20.42 -5.27
C LYS A 38 -3.61 -18.97 -5.71
N TYR A 39 -3.95 -18.06 -4.80
CA TYR A 39 -3.87 -16.62 -5.03
C TYR A 39 -2.45 -16.16 -5.37
N LEU A 40 -1.44 -16.53 -4.57
CA LEU A 40 -0.05 -16.14 -4.83
C LEU A 40 0.49 -16.73 -6.14
N LYS A 41 0.02 -17.93 -6.52
CA LYS A 41 0.35 -18.51 -7.84
C LYS A 41 -0.21 -17.65 -8.97
N GLN A 42 -1.49 -17.25 -8.88
CA GLN A 42 -2.11 -16.35 -9.87
C GLN A 42 -1.40 -15.00 -9.94
N VAL A 43 -1.07 -14.41 -8.79
CA VAL A 43 -0.29 -13.16 -8.73
C VAL A 43 1.06 -13.34 -9.44
N GLY A 44 1.78 -14.44 -9.19
CA GLY A 44 3.02 -14.75 -9.88
C GLY A 44 2.85 -14.87 -11.40
N GLU A 45 1.83 -15.60 -11.85
CA GLU A 45 1.51 -15.74 -13.28
C GLU A 45 1.21 -14.39 -13.94
N GLN A 46 0.53 -13.48 -13.24
CA GLN A 46 0.26 -12.12 -13.73
C GLN A 46 1.50 -11.24 -13.76
N ILE A 47 2.36 -11.29 -12.74
CA ILE A 47 3.60 -10.48 -12.67
C ILE A 47 4.58 -10.90 -13.77
N PHE A 48 4.73 -12.20 -14.01
CA PHE A 48 5.71 -12.76 -14.95
C PHE A 48 5.14 -13.04 -16.35
N ARG A 49 4.01 -12.44 -16.72
CA ARG A 49 3.52 -12.46 -18.11
C ARG A 49 4.49 -11.71 -19.05
N PRO A 50 4.52 -12.04 -20.35
CA PRO A 50 5.29 -11.27 -21.33
C PRO A 50 4.82 -9.82 -21.42
N ARG A 51 5.76 -8.89 -21.70
CA ARG A 51 5.43 -7.50 -22.02
C ARG A 51 4.70 -7.42 -23.37
N LEU A 52 3.67 -6.60 -23.41
CA LEU A 52 2.82 -6.26 -24.54
C LEU A 52 3.46 -5.17 -25.41
N ALA A 53 4.17 -4.22 -24.81
CA ALA A 53 4.82 -3.12 -25.52
C ALA A 53 6.34 -3.09 -25.30
N GLN A 54 7.07 -2.58 -26.30
CA GLN A 54 8.52 -2.33 -26.19
C GLN A 54 8.84 -0.89 -25.80
N LYS A 55 7.88 0.02 -25.88
CA LYS A 55 8.09 1.45 -25.60
C LYS A 55 7.79 1.74 -24.12
N SER A 56 8.74 2.36 -23.43
CA SER A 56 8.54 2.84 -22.07
C SER A 56 7.83 4.19 -22.10
N GLU A 57 6.51 4.18 -21.91
CA GLU A 57 5.71 5.36 -21.60
C GLU A 57 5.21 5.27 -20.16
N VAL A 58 5.19 6.38 -19.45
CA VAL A 58 4.74 6.44 -18.06
C VAL A 58 3.82 7.64 -17.90
N SER A 59 2.68 7.42 -17.25
CA SER A 59 1.75 8.47 -16.87
C SER A 59 1.30 8.29 -15.43
N LEU A 60 1.03 9.41 -14.77
CA LEU A 60 0.52 9.43 -13.40
C LEU A 60 -0.80 10.21 -13.39
N LEU A 61 -1.89 9.52 -13.08
CA LEU A 61 -3.21 10.15 -12.91
C LEU A 61 -3.48 10.37 -11.43
N THR A 62 -3.74 11.61 -11.06
CA THR A 62 -3.99 12.02 -9.67
C THR A 62 -5.47 11.89 -9.34
N LEU A 63 -5.83 11.03 -8.38
CA LEU A 63 -7.23 10.70 -8.07
C LEU A 63 -7.68 11.29 -6.72
N GLY A 64 -6.73 11.69 -5.87
CA GLY A 64 -6.97 12.39 -4.60
C GLY A 64 -5.64 12.73 -3.89
N GLY A 65 -5.67 13.67 -2.95
CA GLY A 65 -4.47 14.15 -2.24
C GLY A 65 -3.66 15.25 -2.96
N PHE A 66 -4.18 15.84 -4.04
CA PHE A 66 -3.52 16.92 -4.78
C PHE A 66 -4.30 18.23 -4.62
N GLY A 67 -3.62 19.29 -4.16
CA GLY A 67 -4.27 20.55 -3.77
C GLY A 67 -5.06 20.47 -2.45
N GLN A 68 -4.83 19.42 -1.65
CA GLN A 68 -5.50 19.15 -0.39
C GLN A 68 -4.74 18.10 0.44
N VAL A 69 -5.01 18.03 1.73
CA VAL A 69 -4.67 16.88 2.59
C VAL A 69 -5.86 15.93 2.66
N GLY A 70 -5.61 14.63 2.66
CA GLY A 70 -6.64 13.59 2.71
C GLY A 70 -6.89 12.92 1.36
N ARG A 71 -7.39 11.67 1.43
CA ARG A 71 -7.74 10.80 0.28
C ARG A 71 -6.63 10.60 -0.75
N SER A 72 -5.38 10.47 -0.30
CA SER A 72 -4.23 10.21 -1.18
C SER A 72 -4.47 8.97 -2.03
N CYS A 73 -4.40 9.14 -3.34
CA CYS A 73 -4.63 8.09 -4.32
C CYS A 73 -4.15 8.55 -5.70
N MET A 74 -3.32 7.74 -6.34
CA MET A 74 -2.82 8.00 -7.68
C MET A 74 -2.68 6.70 -8.47
N LEU A 75 -2.82 6.80 -9.79
CA LEU A 75 -2.73 5.68 -10.71
C LEU A 75 -1.50 5.87 -11.61
N LEU A 76 -0.48 5.04 -11.38
CA LEU A 76 0.69 4.92 -12.23
C LEU A 76 0.35 3.96 -13.38
N THR A 77 0.44 4.44 -14.62
CA THR A 77 0.10 3.65 -15.82
C THR A 77 1.27 3.63 -16.80
N THR A 78 1.58 2.43 -17.28
CA THR A 78 2.43 2.16 -18.43
C THR A 78 1.59 1.48 -19.52
N PRO A 79 2.11 1.24 -20.73
CA PRO A 79 1.42 0.42 -21.72
C PRO A 79 1.06 -0.99 -21.25
N ASP A 80 1.82 -1.51 -20.27
CA ASP A 80 1.74 -2.88 -19.79
C ASP A 80 1.02 -3.04 -18.45
N SER A 81 1.06 -2.00 -17.62
CA SER A 81 0.72 -2.11 -16.20
C SER A 81 -0.04 -0.90 -15.65
N LYS A 82 -0.93 -1.16 -14.69
CA LYS A 82 -1.66 -0.15 -13.92
C LYS A 82 -1.51 -0.42 -12.43
N VAL A 83 -0.82 0.48 -11.73
CA VAL A 83 -0.54 0.37 -10.30
C VAL A 83 -1.19 1.53 -9.56
N LEU A 84 -2.03 1.22 -8.58
CA LEU A 84 -2.58 2.23 -7.68
C LEU A 84 -1.60 2.47 -6.53
N VAL A 85 -1.26 3.72 -6.25
CA VAL A 85 -0.39 4.10 -5.13
C VAL A 85 -1.22 4.89 -4.13
N ASP A 86 -1.28 4.36 -2.91
CA ASP A 86 -2.23 4.70 -1.85
C ASP A 86 -3.71 4.61 -2.28
N CYS A 87 -4.59 4.50 -1.29
CA CYS A 87 -6.03 4.51 -1.47
C CYS A 87 -6.69 4.94 -0.17
N GLY A 88 -6.61 6.22 0.15
CA GLY A 88 -7.08 6.76 1.41
C GLY A 88 -8.44 7.46 1.38
N ILE A 89 -8.85 7.97 2.54
CA ILE A 89 -10.05 8.82 2.68
C ILE A 89 -9.71 10.19 3.29
N ASN A 90 -10.55 11.18 3.06
CA ASN A 90 -10.51 12.44 3.81
C ASN A 90 -11.60 12.40 4.90
N PRO A 91 -11.23 12.18 6.19
CA PRO A 91 -12.20 12.12 7.28
C PRO A 91 -12.82 13.48 7.63
N GLY A 92 -12.17 14.58 7.24
CA GLY A 92 -12.67 15.95 7.47
C GLY A 92 -13.61 16.46 6.38
N ALA A 93 -13.82 15.69 5.31
CA ALA A 93 -14.67 16.07 4.20
C ALA A 93 -16.15 16.16 4.60
N ARG A 94 -16.86 17.14 4.02
CA ARG A 94 -18.30 17.32 4.26
C ARG A 94 -19.17 16.54 3.29
N SER A 95 -18.62 16.17 2.13
CA SER A 95 -19.32 15.42 1.09
C SER A 95 -18.55 14.15 0.70
N PRO A 96 -19.25 13.07 0.26
CA PRO A 96 -18.60 11.87 -0.25
C PRO A 96 -17.63 12.14 -1.41
N ARG A 97 -17.93 13.15 -2.25
CA ARG A 97 -17.10 13.55 -3.39
C ARG A 97 -15.75 14.14 -2.98
N GLU A 98 -15.67 14.72 -1.78
CA GLU A 98 -14.42 15.22 -1.18
C GLU A 98 -13.75 14.15 -0.31
N ALA A 99 -14.54 13.23 0.25
CA ALA A 99 -14.07 12.19 1.16
C ALA A 99 -13.29 11.09 0.44
N TYR A 100 -13.65 10.75 -0.80
CA TYR A 100 -13.14 9.56 -1.48
C TYR A 100 -12.28 9.89 -2.70
N PRO A 101 -11.37 8.98 -3.10
CA PRO A 101 -10.64 9.08 -4.36
C PRO A 101 -11.59 9.08 -5.56
N ARG A 102 -11.25 9.85 -6.60
CA ARG A 102 -12.01 9.96 -7.86
C ARG A 102 -11.72 8.81 -8.81
N LEU A 103 -11.96 7.57 -8.36
CA LEU A 103 -11.81 6.38 -9.21
C LEU A 103 -12.68 6.45 -10.47
N ASP A 104 -13.77 7.22 -10.44
CA ASP A 104 -14.64 7.50 -11.58
C ASP A 104 -13.95 8.30 -12.70
N TRP A 105 -12.82 8.94 -12.42
CA TRP A 105 -11.98 9.60 -13.44
C TRP A 105 -10.98 8.65 -14.09
N ALA A 106 -10.65 7.55 -13.41
CA ALA A 106 -9.82 6.53 -13.99
C ALA A 106 -10.69 5.71 -14.96
N ASN A 107 -10.38 5.74 -16.25
CA ASN A 107 -11.03 4.91 -17.25
C ASN A 107 -10.53 3.46 -17.16
N ILE A 108 -10.69 2.83 -15.98
CA ILE A 108 -10.21 1.49 -15.65
C ILE A 108 -11.27 0.73 -14.86
N THR A 109 -11.24 -0.59 -14.96
CA THR A 109 -11.95 -1.50 -14.07
C THR A 109 -11.01 -1.97 -12.94
N LEU A 110 -11.56 -2.56 -11.88
CA LEU A 110 -10.73 -3.12 -10.80
C LEU A 110 -9.93 -4.35 -11.23
N ASP A 111 -10.38 -5.08 -12.27
CA ASP A 111 -9.65 -6.21 -12.84
C ASP A 111 -8.47 -5.76 -13.72
N ASP A 112 -8.43 -4.48 -14.13
CA ASP A 112 -7.30 -3.89 -14.86
C ASP A 112 -6.11 -3.52 -13.96
N LEU A 113 -6.30 -3.48 -12.63
CA LEU A 113 -5.25 -3.09 -11.68
C LEU A 113 -4.31 -4.26 -11.39
N ASP A 114 -3.03 -4.11 -11.72
CA ASP A 114 -1.99 -5.10 -11.44
C ASP A 114 -1.60 -5.15 -9.97
N ALA A 115 -1.62 -4.01 -9.29
CA ALA A 115 -1.21 -3.91 -7.91
C ALA A 115 -1.77 -2.65 -7.23
N VAL A 116 -1.86 -2.71 -5.90
CA VAL A 116 -1.99 -1.54 -5.02
C VAL A 116 -0.76 -1.48 -4.12
N VAL A 117 -0.14 -0.31 -4.01
CA VAL A 117 1.00 -0.06 -3.13
C VAL A 117 0.60 0.92 -2.05
N ILE A 118 0.80 0.58 -0.78
CA ILE A 118 0.48 1.44 0.37
C ILE A 118 1.78 1.91 1.01
N GLY A 119 2.00 3.23 1.02
CA GLY A 119 3.18 3.84 1.62
C GLY A 119 3.20 3.69 3.14
N HIS A 120 2.08 3.98 3.80
CA HIS A 120 1.96 3.86 5.25
C HIS A 120 0.51 3.69 5.72
N ALA A 121 0.35 3.42 7.03
CA ALA A 121 -0.90 2.93 7.59
C ALA A 121 -1.98 3.99 7.89
N HIS A 122 -1.72 5.29 7.71
CA HIS A 122 -2.73 6.29 8.03
C HIS A 122 -3.99 6.12 7.18
N LEU A 123 -5.12 6.56 7.73
CA LEU A 123 -6.44 6.36 7.15
C LEU A 123 -6.60 7.15 5.84
N ASP A 124 -5.92 8.27 5.70
CA ASP A 124 -5.87 9.09 4.49
C ASP A 124 -4.93 8.58 3.39
N HIS A 125 -4.25 7.46 3.63
CA HIS A 125 -3.47 6.72 2.64
C HIS A 125 -3.97 5.28 2.42
N SER A 126 -4.66 4.69 3.40
CA SER A 126 -5.07 3.27 3.37
C SER A 126 -6.56 3.03 3.65
N GLY A 127 -7.32 4.06 4.02
CA GLY A 127 -8.68 3.90 4.53
C GLY A 127 -9.72 3.53 3.50
N PHE A 128 -9.50 3.80 2.21
CA PHE A 128 -10.42 3.42 1.13
C PHE A 128 -10.06 2.06 0.51
N LEU A 129 -8.89 1.51 0.82
CA LEU A 129 -8.45 0.21 0.33
C LEU A 129 -9.49 -0.91 0.53
N PRO A 130 -10.11 -1.12 1.72
CA PRO A 130 -11.12 -2.18 1.88
C PRO A 130 -12.35 -2.02 0.98
N VAL A 131 -12.64 -0.79 0.53
CA VAL A 131 -13.73 -0.53 -0.43
C VAL A 131 -13.41 -1.16 -1.79
N LEU A 132 -12.15 -1.11 -2.25
CA LEU A 132 -11.74 -1.80 -3.49
C LEU A 132 -12.03 -3.30 -3.40
N LEU A 133 -11.76 -3.92 -2.25
CA LEU A 133 -11.99 -5.34 -2.01
C LEU A 133 -13.48 -5.68 -1.98
N LYS A 134 -14.28 -4.82 -1.32
CA LYS A 134 -15.74 -4.94 -1.31
C LYS A 134 -16.33 -4.93 -2.73
N TYR A 135 -15.75 -4.13 -3.63
CA TYR A 135 -16.19 -4.02 -5.03
C TYR A 135 -15.47 -4.97 -6.01
N GLY A 136 -14.61 -5.86 -5.52
CA GLY A 136 -14.10 -6.98 -6.30
C GLY A 136 -12.67 -6.86 -6.80
N TYR A 137 -11.84 -5.98 -6.25
CA TYR A 137 -10.40 -6.00 -6.50
C TYR A 137 -9.77 -7.34 -6.06
N LYS A 138 -8.96 -7.92 -6.96
CA LYS A 138 -8.34 -9.25 -6.78
C LYS A 138 -6.81 -9.21 -6.85
N GLY A 139 -6.19 -8.07 -7.11
CA GLY A 139 -4.75 -7.98 -7.25
C GLY A 139 -3.99 -8.01 -5.90
N PRO A 140 -2.65 -8.02 -5.93
CA PRO A 140 -1.78 -7.89 -4.76
C PRO A 140 -1.84 -6.49 -4.12
N ILE A 141 -1.62 -6.48 -2.81
CA ILE A 141 -1.45 -5.24 -2.02
C ILE A 141 -0.04 -5.26 -1.42
N PHE A 142 0.84 -4.37 -1.87
CA PHE A 142 2.22 -4.28 -1.37
C PHE A 142 2.33 -3.20 -0.29
N CYS A 143 2.97 -3.56 0.82
CA CYS A 143 3.29 -2.65 1.91
C CYS A 143 4.43 -3.22 2.77
N THR A 144 4.86 -2.50 3.79
CA THR A 144 5.85 -3.03 4.75
C THR A 144 5.21 -3.96 5.78
N GLU A 145 6.02 -4.82 6.42
CA GLU A 145 5.53 -5.72 7.49
C GLU A 145 4.81 -4.97 8.63
N PRO A 146 5.27 -3.79 9.12
CA PRO A 146 4.55 -3.06 10.16
C PRO A 146 3.33 -2.28 9.66
N THR A 147 3.29 -1.84 8.40
CA THR A 147 2.12 -1.13 7.84
C THR A 147 0.89 -2.03 7.84
N LEU A 148 1.03 -3.33 7.52
CA LEU A 148 -0.09 -4.27 7.50
C LEU A 148 -0.91 -4.32 8.80
N PRO A 149 -0.36 -4.65 9.98
CA PRO A 149 -1.12 -4.68 11.23
C PRO A 149 -1.67 -3.31 11.62
N MET A 150 -0.96 -2.22 11.35
CA MET A 150 -1.44 -0.89 11.70
C MET A 150 -2.61 -0.44 10.82
N MET A 151 -2.54 -0.66 9.50
CA MET A 151 -3.64 -0.29 8.60
C MET A 151 -4.90 -1.08 8.94
N ASN A 152 -4.77 -2.38 9.23
CA ASN A 152 -5.92 -3.20 9.64
C ASN A 152 -6.51 -2.74 10.98
N LEU A 153 -5.68 -2.35 11.95
CA LEU A 153 -6.15 -1.81 13.22
C LEU A 153 -6.98 -0.53 12.99
N ILE A 154 -6.44 0.41 12.21
CA ILE A 154 -7.08 1.70 11.91
C ILE A 154 -8.36 1.49 11.09
N GLN A 155 -8.34 0.58 10.11
CA GLN A 155 -9.52 0.27 9.28
C GLN A 155 -10.65 -0.38 10.09
N LEU A 156 -10.34 -1.32 10.99
CA LEU A 156 -11.33 -1.93 11.89
C LEU A 156 -11.88 -0.90 12.89
N ASP A 157 -11.04 0.00 13.38
CA ASP A 157 -11.49 1.09 14.26
C ASP A 157 -12.44 2.05 13.53
N ALA A 158 -12.17 2.39 12.27
CA ALA A 158 -13.05 3.22 11.46
C ALA A 158 -14.48 2.63 11.32
N ILE A 159 -14.61 1.31 11.24
CA ILE A 159 -15.92 0.62 11.24
C ILE A 159 -16.65 0.83 12.57
N LYS A 160 -15.93 0.65 13.70
CA LYS A 160 -16.49 0.83 15.04
C LYS A 160 -16.92 2.27 15.29
N VAL A 161 -16.09 3.24 14.93
CA VAL A 161 -16.37 4.66 15.08
C VAL A 161 -17.58 5.06 14.25
N ALA A 162 -17.65 4.65 12.98
CA ALA A 162 -18.82 4.92 12.13
C ALA A 162 -20.11 4.36 12.75
N THR A 163 -20.06 3.11 13.22
CA THR A 163 -21.21 2.43 13.84
C THR A 163 -21.65 3.13 15.13
N ALA A 164 -20.72 3.50 16.00
CA ALA A 164 -20.99 4.21 17.24
C ALA A 164 -21.59 5.62 17.01
N GLN A 165 -21.27 6.24 15.88
CA GLN A 165 -21.86 7.52 15.43
C GLN A 165 -23.20 7.35 14.71
N GLY A 166 -23.75 6.14 14.63
CA GLY A 166 -25.00 5.85 13.91
C GLY A 166 -24.87 5.97 12.38
N ARG A 167 -23.64 5.95 11.85
CA ARG A 167 -23.37 5.99 10.42
C ARG A 167 -23.16 4.57 9.89
N VAL A 168 -23.54 4.35 8.63
CA VAL A 168 -23.25 3.08 7.94
C VAL A 168 -21.75 3.05 7.58
N PRO A 169 -20.98 2.05 8.03
CA PRO A 169 -19.58 1.90 7.63
C PRO A 169 -19.43 1.69 6.11
N MET A 170 -18.35 2.21 5.54
CA MET A 170 -18.07 2.06 4.10
C MET A 170 -17.83 0.60 3.69
N TYR A 171 -17.25 -0.16 4.59
CA TYR A 171 -16.84 -1.56 4.44
C TYR A 171 -17.04 -2.29 5.77
N SER A 172 -16.96 -3.60 5.73
CA SER A 172 -17.15 -4.51 6.86
C SER A 172 -15.84 -5.19 7.27
N ASP A 173 -15.83 -5.86 8.42
CA ASP A 173 -14.71 -6.66 8.90
C ASP A 173 -14.25 -7.70 7.86
N ARG A 174 -15.20 -8.26 7.09
CA ARG A 174 -14.92 -9.21 6.00
C ARG A 174 -13.99 -8.59 4.95
N ASP A 175 -14.20 -7.33 4.61
CA ASP A 175 -13.44 -6.64 3.56
C ASP A 175 -12.03 -6.29 4.07
N VAL A 176 -11.87 -5.99 5.36
CA VAL A 176 -10.55 -5.83 6.01
C VAL A 176 -9.81 -7.16 6.12
N HIS A 177 -10.50 -8.25 6.47
CA HIS A 177 -9.91 -9.59 6.43
C HIS A 177 -9.43 -9.97 5.02
N GLN A 178 -10.10 -9.49 3.96
CA GLN A 178 -9.63 -9.66 2.59
C GLN A 178 -8.29 -8.96 2.34
N VAL A 179 -8.11 -7.74 2.87
CA VAL A 179 -6.82 -7.03 2.84
C VAL A 179 -5.73 -7.89 3.49
N MET A 180 -5.99 -8.49 4.66
CA MET A 180 -5.03 -9.38 5.34
C MET A 180 -4.61 -10.57 4.46
N ARG A 181 -5.54 -11.17 3.71
CA ARG A 181 -5.28 -12.33 2.84
C ARG A 181 -4.47 -11.96 1.60
N GLN A 182 -4.79 -10.82 0.98
CA GLN A 182 -4.19 -10.35 -0.27
C GLN A 182 -2.87 -9.58 -0.09
N ALA A 183 -2.61 -9.04 1.10
CA ALA A 183 -1.40 -8.28 1.35
C ALA A 183 -0.12 -9.13 1.24
N ILE A 184 0.88 -8.58 0.55
CA ILE A 184 2.23 -9.09 0.40
C ILE A 184 3.18 -8.08 1.03
N THR A 185 3.69 -8.41 2.21
CA THR A 185 4.61 -7.54 2.95
C THR A 185 6.02 -7.67 2.42
N ILE A 186 6.67 -6.56 2.09
CA ILE A 186 8.06 -6.52 1.62
C ILE A 186 8.94 -5.73 2.60
N PRO A 187 10.16 -6.21 2.91
CA PRO A 187 11.09 -5.47 3.77
C PRO A 187 11.70 -4.30 3.00
N TYR A 188 12.22 -3.31 3.73
CA TYR A 188 12.94 -2.20 3.10
C TYR A 188 14.13 -2.69 2.28
N GLY A 189 14.38 -2.04 1.14
CA GLY A 189 15.50 -2.32 0.25
C GLY A 189 15.37 -3.58 -0.60
N ALA A 190 14.30 -4.38 -0.44
CA ALA A 190 14.05 -5.52 -1.31
C ALA A 190 13.47 -5.08 -2.66
N VAL A 191 14.18 -5.42 -3.74
CA VAL A 191 13.70 -5.25 -5.12
C VAL A 191 12.65 -6.32 -5.40
N THR A 192 11.42 -5.89 -5.69
CA THR A 192 10.27 -6.78 -5.90
C THR A 192 9.62 -6.48 -7.25
N ASP A 193 9.55 -7.47 -8.14
CA ASP A 193 8.73 -7.36 -9.36
C ASP A 193 7.25 -7.32 -8.96
N ILE A 194 6.53 -6.27 -9.37
CA ILE A 194 5.10 -6.09 -9.07
C ILE A 194 4.23 -6.15 -10.34
N SER A 195 4.87 -6.09 -11.51
CA SER A 195 4.28 -6.27 -12.83
C SER A 195 5.40 -6.61 -13.84
N PRO A 196 5.10 -6.90 -15.13
CA PRO A 196 6.12 -7.27 -16.13
C PRO A 196 7.21 -6.22 -16.38
N ASP A 197 6.90 -4.95 -16.11
CA ASP A 197 7.73 -3.79 -16.42
C ASP A 197 7.99 -2.90 -15.21
N ILE A 198 7.48 -3.21 -14.02
CA ILE A 198 7.68 -2.38 -12.82
C ILE A 198 8.28 -3.21 -11.68
N LYS A 199 9.41 -2.73 -11.16
CA LYS A 199 10.00 -3.18 -9.89
C LYS A 199 9.75 -2.14 -8.81
N LEU A 200 9.38 -2.59 -7.62
CA LEU A 200 9.14 -1.78 -6.43
C LEU A 200 10.26 -1.99 -5.40
N VAL A 201 10.74 -0.90 -4.82
CA VAL A 201 11.58 -0.89 -3.63
C VAL A 201 10.96 0.06 -2.60
N LEU A 202 10.71 -0.45 -1.40
CA LEU A 202 10.30 0.38 -0.26
C LEU A 202 11.53 0.83 0.53
N SER A 203 11.58 2.10 0.92
CA SER A 203 12.63 2.63 1.80
C SER A 203 12.02 3.41 2.97
N ASN A 204 12.73 3.52 4.09
CA ASN A 204 12.23 4.23 5.27
C ASN A 204 11.81 5.68 4.94
N ALA A 205 10.58 6.07 5.29
CA ALA A 205 10.09 7.45 5.20
C ALA A 205 10.28 8.26 6.48
N GLY A 206 10.57 7.61 7.61
CA GLY A 206 10.79 8.29 8.90
C GLY A 206 9.54 8.92 9.55
N HIS A 207 8.36 8.69 8.98
CA HIS A 207 7.10 9.31 9.41
C HIS A 207 6.42 8.54 10.56
N ILE A 208 5.98 7.32 10.27
CA ILE A 208 5.43 6.36 11.26
C ILE A 208 6.13 5.01 11.13
N LEU A 209 5.89 4.10 12.08
CA LEU A 209 6.43 2.73 12.03
C LEU A 209 6.10 2.08 10.67
N GLY A 210 7.07 1.53 9.95
CA GLY A 210 6.79 0.92 8.65
C GLY A 210 6.44 1.89 7.50
N SER A 211 6.45 3.21 7.72
CA SER A 211 6.24 4.17 6.64
C SER A 211 7.32 4.08 5.58
N ALA A 212 6.89 4.05 4.31
CA ALA A 212 7.76 3.83 3.17
C ALA A 212 7.66 4.92 2.11
N THR A 213 8.81 5.37 1.63
CA THR A 213 8.95 5.91 0.28
C THR A 213 8.90 4.75 -0.71
N CYS A 214 8.21 4.95 -1.84
CA CYS A 214 7.98 3.94 -2.87
C CYS A 214 8.78 4.31 -4.11
N HIS A 215 9.84 3.54 -4.40
CA HIS A 215 10.65 3.69 -5.60
C HIS A 215 10.21 2.68 -6.65
N PHE A 216 9.73 3.18 -7.78
CA PHE A 216 9.28 2.42 -8.93
C PHE A 216 10.34 2.52 -10.03
N HIS A 217 10.94 1.39 -10.36
CA HIS A 217 11.86 1.24 -11.48
C HIS A 217 11.09 0.66 -12.66
N ILE A 218 10.96 1.45 -13.74
CA ILE A 218 10.07 1.15 -14.86
C ILE A 218 10.89 0.78 -16.10
N GLY A 219 10.48 -0.30 -16.77
CA GLY A 219 11.12 -0.89 -17.94
C GLY A 219 12.47 -1.53 -17.61
N ASN A 220 13.53 -1.07 -18.27
CA ASN A 220 14.94 -1.37 -17.94
C ASN A 220 15.62 -0.16 -17.28
N GLY A 221 14.83 0.71 -16.64
CA GLY A 221 15.28 1.95 -16.04
C GLY A 221 15.21 3.13 -16.97
N GLU A 222 14.37 3.09 -18.02
CA GLU A 222 14.12 4.27 -18.85
C GLU A 222 13.51 5.40 -18.00
N HIS A 223 12.68 5.08 -17.01
CA HIS A 223 12.11 6.03 -16.06
C HIS A 223 12.04 5.46 -14.65
N ASN A 224 12.38 6.26 -13.65
CA ASN A 224 12.29 5.91 -12.24
C ASN A 224 11.49 6.98 -11.52
N PHE A 225 10.47 6.53 -10.82
CA PHE A 225 9.54 7.38 -10.08
C PHE A 225 9.66 7.09 -8.59
N VAL A 226 9.82 8.12 -7.77
CA VAL A 226 9.76 8.02 -6.31
C VAL A 226 8.54 8.79 -5.83
N TYR A 227 7.67 8.08 -5.12
CA TYR A 227 6.61 8.69 -4.32
C TYR A 227 7.01 8.63 -2.85
N THR A 228 7.02 9.77 -2.17
CA THR A 228 7.49 9.81 -0.79
C THR A 228 6.48 9.29 0.22
N GLY A 229 5.18 9.42 -0.08
CA GLY A 229 4.16 9.47 0.96
C GLY A 229 4.44 10.62 1.94
N ASP A 230 3.89 10.53 3.14
CA ASP A 230 4.30 11.38 4.26
C ASP A 230 5.73 11.01 4.68
N ILE A 231 6.57 12.03 4.86
CA ILE A 231 7.97 11.81 5.21
C ILE A 231 8.45 12.72 6.30
N LYS A 232 9.49 12.27 7.00
CA LYS A 232 10.26 13.11 7.91
C LYS A 232 11.74 13.00 7.64
N TYR A 233 12.30 14.07 7.08
CA TYR A 233 13.74 14.18 6.89
C TYR A 233 14.44 14.71 8.15
N GLY A 234 14.31 13.96 9.23
CA GLY A 234 14.96 14.24 10.50
C GLY A 234 14.79 13.08 11.48
N LYS A 235 15.84 12.78 12.24
CA LYS A 235 15.76 11.74 13.27
C LYS A 235 14.74 12.14 14.35
N SER A 236 13.90 11.19 14.73
CA SER A 236 12.96 11.34 15.83
C SER A 236 13.33 10.40 16.98
N MET A 237 12.58 10.46 18.09
CA MET A 237 12.75 9.54 19.22
C MET A 237 12.55 8.07 18.84
N LEU A 238 11.72 7.78 17.83
CA LEU A 238 11.30 6.42 17.47
C LEU A 238 11.87 5.94 16.14
N LEU A 239 12.15 6.85 15.21
CA LEU A 239 12.43 6.54 13.81
C LEU A 239 13.67 7.30 13.33
N GLU A 240 14.46 6.63 12.50
CA GLU A 240 15.54 7.26 11.74
C GLU A 240 14.97 8.17 10.63
N SER A 241 15.82 9.09 10.15
CA SER A 241 15.47 10.00 9.05
C SER A 241 15.07 9.24 7.78
N ALA A 242 14.23 9.87 6.95
CA ALA A 242 13.86 9.36 5.63
C ALA A 242 15.09 9.03 4.76
N ASN A 243 15.01 7.92 4.03
CA ASN A 243 16.02 7.59 3.02
C ASN A 243 15.90 8.55 1.83
N THR A 244 17.04 9.09 1.41
CA THR A 244 17.16 9.99 0.26
C THR A 244 18.10 9.44 -0.81
N ASN A 245 18.73 8.29 -0.57
CA ASN A 245 19.68 7.69 -1.49
C ASN A 245 18.97 6.65 -2.37
N TYR A 246 18.80 7.01 -3.64
CA TYR A 246 18.18 6.16 -4.67
C TYR A 246 19.18 5.97 -5.82
N PRO A 247 19.23 4.79 -6.46
CA PRO A 247 20.15 4.56 -7.59
C PRO A 247 19.91 5.50 -8.77
N ARG A 248 18.64 5.80 -9.08
CA ARG A 248 18.21 6.66 -10.20
C ARG A 248 16.78 7.13 -9.98
N VAL A 249 16.51 8.42 -10.24
CA VAL A 249 15.21 9.06 -10.09
C VAL A 249 15.04 10.15 -11.15
N GLU A 250 14.04 10.00 -12.01
CA GLU A 250 13.63 11.02 -12.99
C GLU A 250 12.46 11.87 -12.48
N THR A 251 11.59 11.29 -11.66
CA THR A 251 10.42 11.98 -11.09
C THR A 251 10.34 11.72 -9.60
N LEU A 252 10.31 12.80 -8.83
CA LEU A 252 10.04 12.77 -7.40
C LEU A 252 8.68 13.44 -7.14
N LEU A 253 7.76 12.69 -6.55
CA LEU A 253 6.53 13.24 -5.99
C LEU A 253 6.65 13.24 -4.47
N ILE A 254 6.71 14.45 -3.91
CA ILE A 254 6.89 14.71 -2.49
C ILE A 254 5.63 15.33 -1.89
N GLU A 255 5.34 14.98 -0.63
CA GLU A 255 4.30 15.67 0.14
C GLU A 255 4.61 17.16 0.36
N SER A 256 3.58 17.94 0.68
CA SER A 256 3.70 19.37 0.89
C SER A 256 2.84 19.86 2.06
N THR A 257 2.72 19.04 3.11
CA THR A 257 1.88 19.34 4.29
C THR A 257 2.35 20.62 4.98
N TYR A 258 3.67 20.78 5.08
CA TYR A 258 4.35 21.95 5.62
C TYR A 258 5.13 22.69 4.52
N GLY A 259 4.45 22.95 3.41
CA GLY A 259 5.06 23.55 2.21
C GLY A 259 5.03 25.08 2.17
N LEU A 260 4.37 25.75 3.13
CA LEU A 260 4.27 27.21 3.13
C LEU A 260 5.56 27.85 3.64
N LYS A 261 5.77 29.11 3.26
CA LYS A 261 6.91 29.90 3.73
C LYS A 261 6.91 30.05 5.25
N GLU A 262 5.72 30.12 5.84
CA GLU A 262 5.49 30.33 7.27
C GLU A 262 5.64 29.06 8.10
N ASP A 263 5.77 27.88 7.49
CA ASP A 263 5.89 26.58 8.19
C ASP A 263 7.33 26.25 8.67
N ILE A 264 8.30 27.16 8.44
CA ILE A 264 9.74 26.98 8.71
C ILE A 264 10.15 27.57 10.06
#